data_AF-A0A3Q0EWF9-F1
#
_entry.id   AF-A0A3Q0EWF9-F1
#
_cell.length_a   1.000
_cell.length_b   1.000
_cell.length_c   1.000
_cell.angle_alpha   90.00
_cell.angle_beta   90.00
_cell.angle_gamma   90.00
#
_symmetry.space_group_name_H-M   'P 1'
#
loop_
_entity.id
_entity.type
_entity.pdbx_description
1 polymer ?
#
loop_
_entity_poly.entity_id
_entity_poly.type
_entity_poly.pdbx_seq_one_letter_code
_entity_poly.pdbx_strand_id
1 'polypeptide(L)'
;MSINARNIYLFHGIKVIDETMRVITFSPVVFREAKSDVNINGYLIPKGWKAVVWFRSVHLDPEIYPNPKEFNPYRGNQKEHKVQSVVREAYSPSINHPPSEERNV
;
A
#
# COMPACT_ATOMS: atom_id res chain seq x y z
N MET A 1 -6.10 -17.81 27.76
CA MET A 1 -5.83 -16.55 27.01
C MET A 1 -7.16 -15.90 26.70
N SER A 2 -7.52 -14.81 27.38
CA SER A 2 -8.77 -14.09 27.13
C SER A 2 -8.54 -13.09 26.00
N ILE A 3 -9.03 -13.42 24.80
CA ILE A 3 -9.08 -12.46 23.69
C ILE A 3 -10.24 -11.52 24.01
N ASN A 4 -9.93 -10.27 24.35
CA ASN A 4 -10.93 -9.28 24.75
C ASN A 4 -11.87 -8.99 23.58
N ALA A 5 -13.18 -9.18 23.77
CA ALA A 5 -14.19 -9.02 22.71
C ALA A 5 -14.12 -7.66 21.99
N ARG A 6 -13.69 -6.60 22.70
CA ARG A 6 -13.47 -5.27 22.11
C ARG A 6 -12.44 -5.28 20.97
N ASN A 7 -11.38 -6.08 21.07
CA ASN A 7 -10.35 -6.18 20.05
C ASN A 7 -10.85 -6.96 18.83
N ILE A 8 -11.76 -7.91 19.03
CA ILE A 8 -12.43 -8.66 17.98
C ILE A 8 -13.32 -7.71 17.17
N TYR A 9 -14.22 -6.97 17.83
CA TYR A 9 -15.13 -6.04 17.14
C TYR A 9 -14.39 -4.95 16.35
N LEU A 10 -13.31 -4.39 16.91
CA LEU A 10 -12.46 -3.43 16.19
C LEU A 10 -11.82 -4.04 14.94
N PHE A 11 -11.31 -5.26 15.04
CA PHE A 11 -10.71 -5.96 13.91
C PHE A 11 -11.71 -6.27 12.79
N HIS A 12 -12.94 -6.68 13.14
CA HIS A 12 -14.00 -6.88 12.15
C HIS A 12 -14.45 -5.57 11.50
N GLY A 13 -14.57 -4.50 12.28
CA GLY A 13 -14.95 -3.18 11.78
C GLY A 13 -13.96 -2.65 10.74
N ILE A 14 -12.65 -2.71 11.04
CA ILE A 14 -11.60 -2.23 10.12
C ILE A 14 -11.66 -2.98 8.78
N LYS A 15 -11.86 -4.29 8.79
CA LYS A 15 -11.99 -5.10 7.57
C LYS A 15 -13.14 -4.69 6.67
N VAL A 16 -14.28 -4.38 7.27
CA VAL A 16 -15.48 -3.90 6.54
C VAL A 16 -15.20 -2.54 5.92
N ILE A 17 -14.53 -1.64 6.65
CA ILE A 17 -14.15 -0.31 6.16
C ILE A 17 -13.17 -0.41 4.98
N ASP A 18 -12.13 -1.23 5.11
CA ASP A 18 -11.13 -1.42 4.04
C ASP A 18 -11.75 -1.98 2.76
N GLU A 19 -12.61 -3.00 2.88
CA GLU A 19 -13.28 -3.59 1.72
C GLU A 19 -14.27 -2.62 1.08
N THR A 20 -14.92 -1.77 1.89
CA THR A 20 -15.81 -0.71 1.39
C THR A 20 -15.01 0.30 0.54
N MET A 21 -13.86 0.73 1.05
CA MET A 21 -12.96 1.65 0.33
C MET A 21 -12.43 1.03 -0.97
N ARG A 22 -12.16 -0.27 -0.99
CA ARG A 22 -11.75 -0.99 -2.21
C ARG A 22 -12.86 -1.01 -3.26
N VAL A 23 -14.06 -1.50 -2.91
CA VAL A 23 -15.17 -1.71 -3.87
C VAL A 23 -15.70 -0.39 -4.41
N ILE A 24 -16.02 0.55 -3.53
CA ILE A 24 -16.59 1.85 -3.91
C ILE A 24 -15.53 2.73 -4.56
N THR A 25 -14.27 2.60 -4.12
CA THR A 25 -13.15 3.44 -4.56
C THR A 25 -13.49 4.92 -4.52
N PHE A 26 -13.73 5.47 -3.31
CA PHE A 26 -14.15 6.86 -3.11
C PHE A 26 -13.26 7.88 -3.84
N SER A 27 -11.95 7.63 -3.89
CA SER A 27 -11.01 8.37 -4.73
C SER A 27 -10.36 7.41 -5.72
N PRO A 28 -10.81 7.37 -6.99
CA PRO A 28 -10.25 6.46 -7.97
C PRO A 28 -8.85 6.87 -8.41
N VAL A 29 -8.48 8.15 -8.25
CA VAL A 29 -7.20 8.68 -8.70
C VAL A 29 -6.57 9.60 -7.67
N VAL A 30 -5.25 9.62 -7.60
CA VAL A 30 -4.49 10.68 -6.92
C VAL A 30 -3.44 11.26 -7.85
N PHE A 31 -3.17 12.54 -7.67
CA PHE A 31 -2.15 13.25 -8.42
C PHE A 31 -0.84 13.24 -7.63
N ARG A 32 0.26 12.99 -8.34
CA ARG A 32 1.63 13.00 -7.81
C ARG A 32 2.51 13.85 -8.71
N GLU A 33 3.57 14.37 -8.14
CA GLU A 33 4.64 15.05 -8.88
C GLU A 33 5.97 14.40 -8.53
N ALA A 34 6.77 14.10 -9.54
CA ALA A 34 8.11 13.55 -9.38
C ALA A 34 9.04 14.62 -8.78
N LYS A 35 9.46 14.45 -7.53
CA LYS A 35 10.37 15.40 -6.84
C LYS A 35 11.83 15.26 -7.27
N SER A 36 12.16 14.15 -7.91
CA SER A 36 13.44 13.82 -8.51
C SER A 36 13.19 12.96 -9.73
N ASP A 37 14.23 12.72 -10.52
CA ASP A 37 14.19 11.69 -11.55
C ASP A 37 13.99 10.32 -10.89
N VAL A 38 13.05 9.52 -11.42
CA VAL A 38 12.71 8.20 -10.88
C VAL A 38 12.70 7.18 -12.02
N ASN A 39 13.40 6.05 -11.85
CA ASN A 39 13.32 4.94 -12.78
C ASN A 39 12.33 3.90 -12.25
N ILE A 40 11.26 3.63 -13.00
CA ILE A 40 10.22 2.63 -12.66
C ILE A 40 10.06 1.69 -13.85
N ASN A 41 10.27 0.39 -13.64
CA ASN A 41 10.11 -0.64 -14.67
C ASN A 41 10.89 -0.36 -15.96
N GLY A 42 12.07 0.26 -15.86
CA GLY A 42 12.91 0.64 -17.01
C GLY A 42 12.54 1.97 -17.67
N TYR A 43 11.48 2.65 -17.19
CA TYR A 43 11.07 3.97 -17.66
C TYR A 43 11.59 5.07 -16.74
N LEU A 44 12.22 6.10 -17.33
CA LEU A 44 12.61 7.31 -16.61
C LEU A 44 11.43 8.27 -16.54
N ILE A 45 11.02 8.63 -15.32
CA ILE A 45 10.09 9.70 -15.02
C ILE A 45 10.92 10.91 -14.55
N PRO A 46 11.04 11.98 -15.35
CA PRO A 46 11.83 13.14 -14.98
C PRO A 46 11.22 13.94 -13.82
N LYS A 47 12.07 14.65 -13.08
CA LYS A 47 11.67 15.62 -12.07
C LYS A 47 10.68 16.64 -12.64
N GLY A 48 9.64 16.95 -11.87
CA GLY A 48 8.58 17.90 -12.22
C GLY A 48 7.43 17.29 -13.02
N TRP A 49 7.53 16.04 -13.46
CA TRP A 49 6.43 15.37 -14.15
C TRP A 49 5.26 15.09 -13.20
N LYS A 50 4.05 15.34 -13.70
CA LYS A 50 2.81 15.02 -12.99
C LYS A 50 2.33 13.64 -13.42
N ALA A 51 2.04 12.78 -12.44
CA ALA A 51 1.50 11.46 -12.63
C ALA A 51 0.11 11.35 -12.01
N VAL A 52 -0.77 10.61 -12.69
CA VAL A 52 -2.07 10.20 -12.15
C VAL A 52 -1.96 8.74 -11.77
N VAL A 53 -2.12 8.44 -10.49
CA VAL A 53 -2.17 7.06 -10.00
C VAL A 53 -3.62 6.61 -10.00
N TRP A 54 -3.95 5.59 -10.79
CA TRP A 54 -5.30 5.06 -10.90
C TRP A 54 -5.48 3.86 -9.96
N PHE A 55 -6.04 4.07 -8.78
CA PHE A 55 -6.25 2.99 -7.81
C PHE A 55 -7.30 1.99 -8.25
N ARG A 56 -8.30 2.43 -9.03
CA ARG A 56 -9.41 1.57 -9.41
C ARG A 56 -8.99 0.40 -10.30
N SER A 57 -7.95 0.55 -11.11
CA SER A 57 -7.41 -0.56 -11.90
C SER A 57 -6.87 -1.66 -10.97
N VAL A 58 -6.08 -1.28 -9.97
CA VAL A 58 -5.52 -2.21 -8.96
C VAL A 58 -6.64 -2.85 -8.11
N HIS A 59 -7.60 -2.07 -7.63
CA HIS A 59 -8.72 -2.58 -6.81
C HIS A 59 -9.62 -3.57 -7.53
N LEU A 60 -9.68 -3.48 -8.86
CA LEU A 60 -10.51 -4.36 -9.71
C LEU A 60 -9.71 -5.44 -10.45
N ASP A 61 -8.40 -5.51 -10.23
CA ASP A 61 -7.55 -6.50 -10.84
C ASP A 61 -7.84 -7.90 -10.25
N PRO A 62 -8.32 -8.86 -11.05
CA PRO A 62 -8.63 -10.21 -10.56
C PRO A 62 -7.38 -11.01 -10.15
N GLU A 63 -6.18 -10.63 -10.60
CA GLU A 63 -4.93 -11.25 -10.18
C GLU A 63 -4.56 -10.84 -8.73
N ILE A 64 -4.98 -9.64 -8.32
CA ILE A 64 -4.75 -9.11 -6.97
C ILE A 64 -5.92 -9.44 -6.05
N TYR A 65 -7.15 -9.29 -6.54
CA TYR A 65 -8.40 -9.50 -5.81
C TYR A 65 -9.32 -10.47 -6.55
N PRO A 66 -9.33 -11.78 -6.18
CA PRO A 66 -10.29 -12.74 -6.74
C PRO A 66 -11.73 -12.26 -6.54
N ASN A 67 -12.56 -12.43 -7.57
CA ASN A 67 -13.92 -11.87 -7.64
C ASN A 67 -13.96 -10.39 -7.18
N PRO A 68 -13.28 -9.48 -7.91
CA PRO A 68 -13.01 -8.13 -7.42
C PRO A 68 -14.28 -7.29 -7.23
N LYS A 69 -15.38 -7.64 -7.90
CA LYS A 69 -16.68 -6.96 -7.78
C LYS A 69 -17.52 -7.44 -6.60
N GLU A 70 -17.17 -8.58 -5.99
CA GLU A 70 -17.84 -9.07 -4.80
C GLU A 70 -17.35 -8.30 -3.57
N PHE A 71 -18.26 -7.97 -2.66
CA PHE A 71 -17.90 -7.40 -1.36
C PHE A 71 -17.58 -8.54 -0.40
N ASN A 72 -16.31 -8.69 -0.01
CA ASN A 72 -15.85 -9.70 0.93
C ASN A 72 -14.81 -9.13 1.90
N PRO A 73 -15.22 -8.68 3.11
CA PRO A 73 -14.32 -8.13 4.14
C PRO A 73 -13.23 -9.09 4.62
N TYR A 74 -13.37 -10.40 4.36
CA TYR A 74 -12.48 -11.43 4.89
C TYR A 74 -11.55 -12.03 3.84
N ARG A 75 -11.52 -11.48 2.62
CA ARG A 75 -10.68 -11.96 1.51
C ARG A 75 -9.19 -12.07 1.84
N GLY A 76 -8.66 -11.18 2.68
CA GLY A 76 -7.24 -11.14 3.07
C GLY A 76 -6.83 -12.14 4.15
N ASN A 77 -7.76 -12.87 4.75
CA ASN A 77 -7.42 -13.91 5.74
C ASN A 77 -6.79 -15.14 5.09
N GLN A 78 -6.73 -15.19 3.75
CA GLN A 78 -6.35 -16.38 3.00
C GLN A 78 -4.96 -16.29 2.34
N LYS A 79 -4.36 -15.10 2.13
CA LYS A 79 -3.03 -14.95 1.48
C LYS A 79 -2.31 -13.66 1.89
N GLU A 80 -0.98 -13.70 2.00
CA GLU A 80 -0.14 -12.50 1.94
C GLU A 80 -0.33 -11.84 0.57
N HIS A 81 -0.94 -10.66 0.53
CA HIS A 81 -1.08 -9.92 -0.72
C HIS A 81 0.28 -9.33 -1.14
N LYS A 82 0.67 -9.51 -2.42
CA LYS A 82 1.87 -8.88 -3.01
C LYS A 82 1.93 -7.35 -2.81
N VAL A 83 0.78 -6.70 -2.70
CA VAL A 83 0.71 -5.26 -2.40
C VAL A 83 1.30 -4.96 -1.00
N GLN A 84 1.07 -5.83 -0.02
CA GLN A 84 1.66 -5.67 1.31
C GLN A 84 3.15 -5.93 1.32
N SER A 85 3.69 -6.84 0.49
CA SER A 85 5.14 -7.06 0.42
C SER A 85 5.87 -5.85 -0.15
N VAL A 86 5.33 -5.20 -1.20
CA VAL A 86 5.92 -3.98 -1.79
C VAL A 86 5.88 -2.80 -0.80
N VAL A 87 4.78 -2.62 -0.07
CA VAL A 87 4.69 -1.58 0.96
C VAL A 87 5.64 -1.89 2.13
N ARG A 88 5.76 -3.15 2.55
CA ARG A 88 6.64 -3.56 3.66
C ARG A 88 8.13 -3.44 3.31
N GLU A 89 8.49 -3.62 2.04
CA GLU A 89 9.83 -3.37 1.51
C GLU A 89 10.13 -1.86 1.46
N ALA A 90 9.18 -1.05 0.98
CA ALA A 90 9.32 0.42 0.94
C ALA A 90 9.38 1.10 2.32
N TYR A 91 8.83 0.46 3.35
CA TYR A 91 8.77 0.97 4.73
C TYR A 91 9.63 0.19 5.73
N SER A 92 10.44 -0.79 5.30
CA SER A 92 11.48 -1.31 6.17
C SER A 92 12.51 -0.21 6.40
N PRO A 93 12.66 0.31 7.63
CA PRO A 93 13.69 1.29 7.88
C PRO A 93 15.01 0.55 7.66
N SER A 94 15.75 0.94 6.62
CA SER A 94 17.18 0.70 6.61
C SER A 94 17.70 1.28 7.92
N ILE A 95 18.09 0.39 8.82
CA ILE A 95 18.97 0.66 9.96
C ILE A 95 20.06 1.61 9.50
N ASN A 96 19.83 2.90 9.73
CA ASN A 96 20.84 3.93 9.53
C ASN A 96 21.91 3.67 10.56
N HIS A 97 22.96 2.93 10.17
CA HIS A 97 24.26 3.06 10.78
C HIS A 97 24.76 4.45 10.38
N PRO A 98 24.85 5.44 11.29
CA PRO A 98 25.47 6.70 10.95
C PRO A 98 26.95 6.44 10.60
N PRO A 99 27.50 7.05 9.54
CA PRO A 99 28.92 6.90 9.22
C PRO A 99 29.77 7.44 10.37
N SER A 100 30.77 6.67 10.79
CA SER A 100 31.83 7.15 11.68
C SER A 100 32.68 8.20 10.95
N GLU A 101 32.40 9.48 11.16
CA GLU A 101 33.33 10.55 10.78
C GLU A 101 34.43 10.71 11.83
N GLU A 102 35.63 10.28 11.46
CA GLU A 102 36.86 10.72 12.10
C GLU A 102 37.15 12.20 11.75
N ARG A 103 37.41 12.98 12.80
CA ARG A 103 38.43 14.04 12.95
C ARG A 103 38.73 14.96 11.75
N ASN A 104 38.56 16.26 11.97
CA ASN A 104 39.64 17.25 11.80
C ASN A 104 39.38 18.49 12.68
N VAL A 105 40.20 18.62 13.74
CA VAL A 105 40.75 19.89 14.25
C VAL A 105 42.16 19.97 13.70
#